data_AF-A0A4Q7ZNC0-F1
#
_entry.id   AF-A0A4Q7ZNC0-F1
#
_cell.length_a   1.000
_cell.length_b   1.000
_cell.length_c   1.000
_cell.angle_alpha   90.00
_cell.angle_beta   90.00
_cell.angle_gamma   90.00
#
_symmetry.space_group_name_H-M   'P 1'
#
loop_
_entity.id
_entity.type
_entity.pdbx_description
1 polymer ?
#
loop_
_entity_poly.entity_id
_entity_poly.type
_entity_poly.pdbx_seq_one_letter_code
_entity_poly.pdbx_strand_id
1 'polypeptide(L)' 'MAKLPIYCSRCGDLATVEITACTADSSRSATACAKHRPAVRRWAAHVAQPVITPIDQPQAGQLALFPPTEWR' A
#
# COMPACT_ATOMS: atom_id res chain seq x y z
N MET A 1 13.39 11.50 4.45
CA MET A 1 12.62 11.31 3.19
C MET A 1 11.16 11.19 3.57
N ALA A 2 10.27 12.04 3.03
CA ALA A 2 8.83 11.92 3.27
C ALA A 2 8.35 10.59 2.67
N LYS A 3 7.66 9.76 3.46
CA LYS A 3 7.02 8.54 2.93
C LYS A 3 5.84 8.98 2.07
N LEU A 4 5.84 8.61 0.80
CA LEU A 4 4.70 8.85 -0.08
C LEU A 4 3.53 7.94 0.34
N PRO A 5 2.28 8.41 0.24
CA PRO A 5 1.11 7.59 0.51
C PRO A 5 1.05 6.41 -0.47
N ILE A 6 0.69 5.24 0.04
CA ILE A 6 0.54 4.03 -0.77
C ILE A 6 -0.94 3.75 -0.96
N TYR A 7 -1.36 3.64 -2.21
CA TYR A 7 -2.76 3.47 -2.57
C TYR A 7 -3.08 2.04 -2.98
N CYS A 8 -4.34 1.68 -2.85
CA CYS A 8 -4.89 0.41 -3.28
C CYS A 8 -4.86 0.33 -4.80
N SER A 9 -4.26 -0.74 -5.30
CA SER A 9 -4.18 -1.09 -6.73
C SER A 9 -5.52 -1.17 -7.46
N ARG A 10 -6.66 -1.20 -6.73
CA ARG A 10 -7.99 -1.43 -7.29
C ARG A 10 -8.92 -0.21 -7.31
N CYS A 11 -8.74 0.73 -6.38
CA CYS A 11 -9.71 1.82 -6.18
C CYS A 11 -9.09 3.16 -5.81
N GLY A 12 -7.77 3.24 -5.60
CA GLY A 12 -7.12 4.50 -5.22
C GLY A 12 -7.30 4.92 -3.75
N ASP A 13 -8.08 4.18 -2.92
CA ASP A 13 -8.10 4.39 -1.47
C ASP A 13 -6.73 4.09 -0.84
N LEU A 14 -6.44 4.61 0.36
CA LEU A 14 -5.22 4.26 1.09
C LEU A 14 -5.13 2.73 1.30
N ALA A 15 -4.00 2.16 0.91
CA ALA A 15 -3.72 0.77 1.15
C ALA A 15 -3.48 0.52 2.64
N THR A 16 -3.84 -0.65 3.13
CA THR A 16 -3.54 -1.05 4.51
C THR A 16 -2.60 -2.25 4.57
N VAL A 17 -2.48 -2.97 3.46
CA VAL A 17 -1.61 -4.14 3.32
C VAL A 17 -0.99 -4.19 1.92
N GLU A 18 0.21 -4.72 1.84
CA GLU A 18 0.80 -5.32 0.65
C GLU A 18 0.62 -6.83 0.74
N ILE A 19 0.22 -7.46 -0.37
CA ILE A 19 0.10 -8.91 -0.47
C ILE A 19 1.04 -9.39 -1.56
N THR A 20 1.96 -10.25 -1.18
CA THR A 20 3.00 -10.80 -2.06
C THR A 20 2.75 -12.29 -2.27
N ALA A 21 2.84 -12.75 -3.51
CA ALA A 21 2.81 -14.16 -3.90
C ALA A 21 4.16 -14.52 -4.54
N CYS A 22 4.94 -15.35 -3.85
CA CYS A 22 6.24 -15.82 -4.32
C CYS A 22 6.12 -17.23 -4.90
N THR A 23 6.44 -17.38 -6.19
CA THR A 23 6.70 -18.67 -6.83
C THR A 23 8.21 -18.93 -6.87
N ALA A 24 8.64 -20.13 -7.25
CA ALA A 24 10.07 -20.46 -7.39
C ALA A 24 10.80 -19.50 -8.35
N ASP A 25 10.11 -19.08 -9.42
CA ASP A 25 10.69 -18.27 -10.50
C ASP A 25 10.38 -16.77 -10.41
N SER A 26 9.41 -16.33 -9.60
CA SER A 26 8.94 -14.93 -9.62
C SER A 26 8.23 -14.50 -8.34
N SER A 27 8.25 -13.21 -8.05
CA SER A 27 7.43 -12.60 -7.00
C SER A 27 6.48 -11.58 -7.59
N ARG A 28 5.20 -11.64 -7.20
CA ARG A 28 4.17 -10.67 -7.59
C ARG A 28 3.57 -10.05 -6.35
N SER A 29 3.50 -8.72 -6.31
CA SER A 29 2.96 -7.97 -5.18
C SER A 29 1.83 -7.05 -5.61
N ALA A 30 0.85 -6.85 -4.72
CA ALA A 30 -0.22 -5.88 -4.91
C ALA A 30 -0.64 -5.26 -3.58
N THR A 31 -0.93 -3.96 -3.59
CA THR A 31 -1.41 -3.19 -2.45
C THR A 31 -2.94 -3.20 -2.38
N ALA A 32 -3.50 -3.33 -1.18
CA ALA A 32 -4.94 -3.42 -0.96
C ALA A 32 -5.41 -2.56 0.21
N CYS A 33 -6.54 -1.88 0.05
CA CYS A 33 -7.30 -1.31 1.18
C CYS A 33 -8.11 -2.40 1.89
N ALA A 34 -8.69 -2.08 3.06
CA ALA A 34 -9.47 -3.02 3.86
C ALA A 34 -10.61 -3.69 3.06
N LYS A 35 -11.30 -2.93 2.20
CA LYS A 35 -12.39 -3.41 1.35
C LYS A 35 -11.93 -4.42 0.29
N HIS A 36 -10.76 -4.19 -0.32
CA HIS A 36 -10.26 -5.02 -1.42
C HIS A 36 -9.28 -6.11 -0.99
N ARG A 37 -8.84 -6.12 0.28
CA ARG A 37 -7.97 -7.15 0.85
C ARG A 37 -8.44 -8.59 0.56
N PRO A 38 -9.73 -8.97 0.68
CA PRO A 38 -10.16 -10.34 0.36
C PRO A 38 -10.01 -10.70 -1.13
N ALA A 39 -10.19 -9.73 -2.03
CA ALA A 39 -10.02 -9.97 -3.46
C ALA A 39 -8.54 -10.14 -3.84
N VAL A 40 -7.67 -9.26 -3.34
CA VAL A 40 -6.23 -9.34 -3.59
C VAL A 40 -5.63 -10.60 -2.93
N ARG A 41 -6.10 -10.99 -1.74
CA ARG A 41 -5.70 -12.26 -1.11
C ARG A 41 -6.08 -13.47 -1.97
N ARG A 42 -7.27 -13.50 -2.56
CA ARG A 42 -7.71 -14.60 -3.44
C ARG A 42 -6.89 -14.67 -4.72
N TRP A 43 -6.58 -13.52 -5.32
CA TRP A 43 -5.66 -13.44 -6.44
C TRP A 43 -4.27 -13.99 -6.05
N ALA A 44 -3.70 -13.53 -4.95
CA ALA A 44 -2.39 -13.99 -4.49
C ALA A 44 -2.38 -15.49 -4.22
N ALA A 45 -3.42 -16.02 -3.57
CA ALA A 45 -3.61 -17.46 -3.34
C ALA A 45 -3.74 -18.30 -4.62
N HIS A 46 -4.20 -17.71 -5.72
CA HIS A 46 -4.24 -18.37 -7.02
C HIS A 46 -2.85 -18.40 -7.69
N VAL A 47 -1.96 -17.46 -7.34
CA VAL A 47 -0.59 -17.39 -7.87
C VAL A 47 0.36 -18.25 -7.03
N ALA A 48 0.35 -18.10 -5.70
CA ALA A 48 1.19 -18.82 -4.75
C ALA A 48 0.66 -18.68 -3.31
N GLN A 49 1.43 -19.14 -2.32
CA GLN A 49 1.13 -18.86 -0.92
C GLN A 49 1.18 -17.34 -0.66
N PRO A 50 0.08 -16.71 -0.19
CA PRO A 50 0.06 -15.27 0.04
C PRO A 50 0.79 -14.90 1.34
N VAL A 51 1.73 -13.97 1.24
CA VAL A 51 2.36 -13.28 2.37
C VAL A 51 1.72 -11.90 2.49
N ILE A 52 1.24 -11.54 3.68
CA ILE A 52 0.55 -10.27 3.93
C ILE A 52 1.43 -9.40 4.81
N THR A 53 1.81 -8.24 4.29
CA THR A 53 2.63 -7.25 5.01
C THR A 53 1.76 -6.02 5.30
N PRO A 54 1.59 -5.60 6.56
CA PRO A 54 0.87 -4.36 6.87
C PRO A 54 1.63 -3.14 6.33
N ILE A 55 0.90 -2.17 5.80
CA ILE A 55 1.45 -0.90 5.34
C ILE A 55 1.19 0.15 6.40
N ASP A 56 2.28 0.75 6.90
CA ASP A 56 2.23 1.93 7.74
C ASP A 56 2.10 3.17 6.84
N GLN A 57 0.92 3.80 6.87
CA GLN A 57 0.62 4.98 6.06
C GLN A 57 1.29 6.21 6.67
N PRO A 58 1.83 7.13 5.85
CA PRO A 58 2.30 8.41 6.37
C PRO A 58 1.14 9.15 7.05
N GLN A 59 1.37 9.63 8.27
CA GLN A 59 0.39 10.46 8.97
C GLN A 59 0.18 11.76 8.16
N ALA A 60 -1.08 12.17 7.99
CA ALA A 60 -1.49 13.29 7.15
C ALA A 60 -0.87 14.67 7.51
N GLY A 61 -0.03 14.77 8.55
CA GLY A 61 0.73 15.98 8.91
C GLY A 61 2.20 16.01 8.47
N GLN A 62 2.73 14.93 7.88
CA GLN A 62 4.14 14.89 7.43
C GLN A 62 4.36 15.38 5.99
N LEU A 63 3.28 15.66 5.25
CA LEU A 63 3.30 16.40 4.00
C LEU A 63 3.16 17.90 4.28
N ALA A 64 3.92 18.43 5.25
CA ALA A 64 4.13 19.87 5.35
C ALA A 64 5.03 20.30 4.18
N LEU A 65 4.42 20.37 3.00
CA LEU A 65 4.95 21.08 1.85
C LEU A 65 4.97 22.56 2.24
N PHE A 66 6.19 23.04 2.52
CA PHE A 66 6.58 24.43 2.77
C PHE A 66 6.21 25.00 4.15
N PRO A 67 7.16 25.66 4.85
CA PRO A 67 6.78 26.53 5.96
C PRO A 67 5.86 27.63 5.41
N PRO A 68 4.81 28.05 6.15
CA PRO A 68 4.07 29.25 5.79
C PRO A 68 5.09 30.39 5.70
N THR A 69 5.21 31.00 4.53
CA THR A 69 6.02 32.20 4.40
C THR A 69 5.31 33.28 5.19
N GLU A 70 5.84 33.59 6.36
CA GLU A 70 5.36 34.69 7.20
C GLU A 70 5.71 36.00 6.47
N TRP A 71 4.76 36.53 5.70
CA TRP A 71 4.87 37.88 5.18
C TRP A 71 4.30 38.85 6.22
N ARG A 72 5.24 39.49 6.92
CA ARG A 72 5.14 40.73 7.71
C ARG A 72 4.52 40.67 9.10
#